data_AF-A0A955WMI7-F1
#
_entry.id   AF-A0A955WMI7-F1
#
_cell.length_a   1.000
_cell.length_b   1.000
_cell.length_c   1.000
_cell.angle_alpha   90.00
_cell.angle_beta   90.00
_cell.angle_gamma   90.00
#
_symmetry.space_group_name_H-M   'P 1'
#
loop_
_entity.id
_entity.type
_entity.pdbx_description
1 polymer ?
#
loop_
_entity_poly.entity_id
_entity_poly.type
_entity_poly.pdbx_seq_one_letter_code
_entity_poly.pdbx_strand_id
1 'polypeptide(L)'
;MRFPCLPPIALAVAALLATHAKAQAPMLTRRDRLEMLYSDQLPFTPAGEPLITVRVIGGLTRIQVRSDAPMVVEPVGDPASQVRVAAGARWTITLDGAHAGKARSWVAAERFSASDVARVAAARDRWAGMGFTPHVFEAGAVLGLGGHLIDSRTVTIGVEPSPTRAAAAKQGEALRARLSMLGEVVDEPLMRPGGVVVAREARSGVEVLASDLLAMRIADDVPNPDATLALVDVKWPRHGRGTRHYRGELLFLVGPDRKLLVVNSVPAETLLEGVVPSEIFPNAPAEALKAQAVAARGQLLAKVGVRHRGEP
;
A
#
# COMPACT_ATOMS: atom_id res chain seq x y z
N MET A 1 -26.53 -52.74 -64.33
CA MET A 1 -27.30 -52.46 -63.10
C MET A 1 -26.81 -51.12 -62.55
N ARG A 2 -27.75 -50.21 -62.29
CA ARG A 2 -27.52 -48.79 -61.96
C ARG A 2 -27.05 -48.65 -60.50
N PHE A 3 -25.93 -47.96 -60.27
CA PHE A 3 -25.59 -47.39 -58.97
C PHE A 3 -25.84 -45.88 -59.01
N PRO A 4 -26.55 -45.28 -58.05
CA PRO A 4 -26.83 -43.85 -58.06
C PRO A 4 -25.68 -43.03 -57.49
N CYS A 5 -25.41 -41.89 -58.12
CA CYS A 5 -24.53 -40.82 -57.66
C CYS A 5 -24.98 -40.25 -56.32
N LEU A 6 -24.07 -40.14 -55.36
CA LEU A 6 -24.15 -39.23 -54.21
C LEU A 6 -23.40 -37.93 -54.55
N PRO A 7 -23.93 -36.73 -54.23
CA PRO A 7 -23.23 -35.47 -54.46
C PRO A 7 -22.14 -35.24 -53.40
N PRO A 8 -21.08 -34.46 -53.70
CA PRO A 8 -20.04 -34.13 -52.73
C PRO A 8 -20.58 -33.13 -51.69
N ILE A 9 -20.48 -33.49 -50.42
CA ILE A 9 -20.76 -32.61 -49.28
C ILE A 9 -19.61 -31.59 -49.21
N ALA A 10 -19.90 -30.33 -49.51
CA ALA A 10 -18.98 -29.22 -49.32
C ALA A 10 -18.79 -28.99 -47.81
N LEU A 11 -17.61 -29.35 -47.29
CA LEU A 11 -17.21 -29.08 -45.91
C LEU A 11 -16.86 -27.58 -45.79
N ALA A 12 -17.81 -26.76 -45.37
CA ALA A 12 -17.57 -25.37 -45.03
C ALA A 12 -16.77 -25.29 -43.72
N VAL A 13 -15.45 -25.07 -43.83
CA VAL A 13 -14.60 -24.73 -42.68
C VAL A 13 -14.94 -23.31 -42.26
N ALA A 14 -15.85 -23.17 -41.29
CA ALA A 14 -16.06 -21.91 -40.60
C ALA A 14 -14.82 -21.63 -39.74
N ALA A 15 -13.93 -20.79 -40.26
CA ALA A 15 -12.84 -20.22 -39.47
C ALA A 15 -13.47 -19.35 -38.36
N LEU A 16 -13.54 -19.87 -37.14
CA LEU A 16 -13.76 -19.05 -35.96
C LEU A 16 -12.57 -18.10 -35.84
N LEU A 17 -12.75 -16.87 -36.32
CA LEU A 17 -11.91 -15.75 -35.90
C LEU A 17 -12.17 -15.53 -34.41
N ALA A 18 -11.33 -16.15 -33.57
CA ALA A 18 -11.25 -15.85 -32.16
C ALA A 18 -10.82 -14.38 -32.03
N THR A 19 -11.79 -13.49 -31.93
CA THR A 19 -11.59 -12.13 -31.47
C THR A 19 -11.01 -12.24 -30.07
N HIS A 20 -9.70 -11.99 -29.96
CA HIS A 20 -9.02 -11.85 -28.68
C HIS A 20 -9.55 -10.56 -28.07
N ALA A 21 -10.68 -10.65 -27.36
CA ALA A 21 -11.08 -9.64 -26.41
C ALA A 21 -9.96 -9.58 -25.37
N LYS A 22 -9.09 -8.57 -25.49
CA LYS A 22 -8.20 -8.20 -24.38
C LYS A 22 -9.11 -7.98 -23.19
N ALA A 23 -9.06 -8.89 -22.22
CA ALA A 23 -9.72 -8.69 -20.94
C ALA A 23 -9.11 -7.44 -20.32
N GLN A 24 -9.83 -6.32 -20.42
CA GLN A 24 -9.50 -5.11 -19.70
C GLN A 24 -9.79 -5.45 -18.23
N ALA A 25 -8.72 -5.62 -17.44
CA ALA A 25 -8.87 -5.84 -16.01
C ALA A 25 -9.79 -4.74 -15.45
N PRO A 26 -10.79 -5.08 -14.62
CA PRO A 26 -11.72 -4.08 -14.09
C PRO A 26 -10.92 -2.98 -13.39
N MET A 27 -11.13 -1.73 -13.82
CA MET A 27 -10.38 -0.58 -13.35
C MET A 27 -10.81 -0.24 -11.92
N LEU A 28 -9.84 -0.06 -11.03
CA LEU A 28 -10.08 0.27 -9.63
C LEU A 28 -10.61 1.70 -9.50
N THR A 29 -11.73 1.87 -8.80
CA THR A 29 -12.26 3.19 -8.47
C THR A 29 -11.37 3.88 -7.43
N ARG A 30 -11.60 5.18 -7.18
CA ARG A 30 -10.96 5.92 -6.06
C ARG A 30 -11.13 5.20 -4.74
N ARG A 31 -12.38 4.78 -4.47
CA ARG A 31 -12.75 4.09 -3.25
C ARG A 31 -11.99 2.77 -3.15
N ASP A 32 -11.86 2.03 -4.24
CA ASP A 32 -11.13 0.75 -4.26
C ASP A 32 -9.62 0.96 -4.00
N ARG A 33 -8.97 1.95 -4.65
CA ARG A 33 -7.55 2.24 -4.37
C ARG A 33 -7.32 2.70 -2.93
N LEU A 34 -8.20 3.55 -2.40
CA LEU A 34 -8.15 3.93 -0.98
C LEU A 34 -8.42 2.72 -0.09
N GLU A 35 -9.41 1.87 -0.39
CA GLU A 35 -9.65 0.65 0.39
C GLU A 35 -8.42 -0.25 0.38
N MET A 36 -7.76 -0.43 -0.78
CA MET A 36 -6.53 -1.22 -0.90
C MET A 36 -5.35 -0.65 -0.09
N LEU A 37 -5.17 0.68 -0.05
CA LEU A 37 -4.12 1.31 0.77
C LEU A 37 -4.30 1.01 2.27
N TYR A 38 -5.55 0.96 2.72
CA TYR A 38 -5.92 0.70 4.10
C TYR A 38 -6.34 -0.76 4.35
N SER A 39 -6.10 -1.65 3.38
CA SER A 39 -6.44 -3.07 3.42
C SER A 39 -5.16 -3.90 3.49
N ASP A 40 -5.33 -5.12 3.97
CA ASP A 40 -4.27 -6.12 4.00
C ASP A 40 -4.12 -6.84 2.65
N GLN A 41 -4.91 -6.45 1.63
CA GLN A 41 -4.76 -6.95 0.27
C GLN A 41 -3.43 -6.52 -0.35
N LEU A 42 -2.78 -7.47 -1.02
CA LEU A 42 -1.55 -7.22 -1.77
C LEU A 42 -1.89 -7.03 -3.26
N PRO A 43 -1.78 -5.80 -3.81
CA PRO A 43 -1.87 -5.60 -5.24
C PRO A 43 -0.69 -6.23 -5.97
N PHE A 44 -0.88 -6.53 -7.25
CA PHE A 44 0.16 -7.04 -8.13
C PHE A 44 0.24 -6.20 -9.40
N THR A 45 1.43 -6.09 -9.98
CA THR A 45 1.61 -5.55 -11.33
C THR A 45 1.00 -6.52 -12.37
N PRO A 46 0.78 -6.07 -13.62
CA PRO A 46 0.37 -6.98 -14.70
C PRO A 46 1.34 -8.13 -14.95
N ALA A 47 2.61 -7.98 -14.57
CA ALA A 47 3.63 -9.03 -14.63
C ALA A 47 3.58 -10.02 -13.45
N GLY A 48 2.66 -9.81 -12.49
CA GLY A 48 2.51 -10.66 -11.32
C GLY A 48 3.49 -10.35 -10.18
N GLU A 49 4.12 -9.17 -10.19
CA GLU A 49 4.99 -8.74 -9.08
C GLU A 49 4.17 -8.07 -7.97
N PRO A 50 4.39 -8.40 -6.69
CA PRO A 50 3.74 -7.70 -5.59
C PRO A 50 4.04 -6.20 -5.58
N LEU A 51 3.01 -5.38 -5.44
CA LEU A 51 3.13 -3.94 -5.21
C LEU A 51 3.15 -3.67 -3.71
N ILE A 52 4.23 -3.07 -3.24
CA ILE A 52 4.44 -2.72 -1.84
C ILE A 52 4.21 -1.22 -1.66
N THR A 53 3.38 -0.87 -0.68
CA THR A 53 3.23 0.53 -0.26
C THR A 53 4.05 0.77 1.00
N VAL A 54 4.87 1.83 0.95
CA VAL A 54 5.73 2.24 2.05
C VAL A 54 5.51 3.72 2.31
N ARG A 55 5.23 4.07 3.56
CA ARG A 55 5.21 5.47 4.01
C ARG A 55 6.60 6.08 3.82
N VAL A 56 6.67 7.13 2.99
CA VAL A 56 7.90 7.87 2.72
C VAL A 56 8.10 8.97 3.76
N ILE A 57 7.10 9.83 3.92
CA ILE A 57 7.13 10.94 4.89
C ILE A 57 5.71 11.41 5.19
N GLY A 58 5.47 11.91 6.40
CA GLY A 58 4.22 12.60 6.74
C GLY A 58 4.46 13.85 7.57
N GLY A 59 3.39 14.57 7.87
CA GLY A 59 3.47 15.78 8.69
C GLY A 59 3.85 17.04 7.92
N LEU A 60 3.70 17.03 6.59
CA LEU A 60 4.10 18.14 5.72
C LEU A 60 2.91 19.06 5.41
N THR A 61 3.15 20.36 5.30
CA THR A 61 2.13 21.31 4.80
C THR A 61 2.22 21.49 3.28
N ARG A 62 3.41 21.25 2.72
CA ARG A 62 3.68 21.26 1.28
C ARG A 62 4.84 20.32 0.96
N ILE A 63 4.90 19.84 -0.27
CA ILE A 63 6.07 19.15 -0.82
C ILE A 63 6.24 19.50 -2.30
N GLN A 64 7.49 19.52 -2.78
CA GLN A 64 7.78 19.71 -4.19
C GLN A 64 8.18 18.40 -4.85
N VAL A 65 7.64 18.16 -6.04
CA VAL A 65 7.91 16.98 -6.87
C VAL A 65 8.49 17.43 -8.20
N ARG A 66 9.53 16.74 -8.67
CA ARG A 66 10.14 16.93 -10.00
C ARG A 66 10.41 15.58 -10.64
N SER A 67 10.42 15.51 -11.96
CA SER A 67 11.03 14.41 -12.71
C SER A 67 11.87 14.97 -13.85
N ASP A 68 12.95 14.28 -14.20
CA ASP A 68 13.74 14.58 -15.41
C ASP A 68 13.19 13.81 -16.64
N ALA A 69 12.11 13.04 -16.45
CA ALA A 69 11.34 12.37 -17.50
C ALA A 69 9.86 12.83 -17.48
N PRO A 70 9.12 12.65 -18.58
CA PRO A 70 7.68 12.86 -18.57
C PRO A 70 6.98 12.05 -17.47
N MET A 71 6.01 12.67 -16.81
CA MET A 71 5.25 12.04 -15.72
C MET A 71 3.75 12.20 -15.94
N VAL A 72 2.97 11.41 -15.21
CA VAL A 72 1.52 11.50 -15.15
C VAL A 72 1.12 11.93 -13.75
N VAL A 73 0.19 12.88 -13.68
CA VAL A 73 -0.49 13.32 -12.46
C VAL A 73 -1.94 12.87 -12.57
N GLU A 74 -2.38 12.03 -11.64
CA GLU A 74 -3.67 11.34 -11.70
C GLU A 74 -4.48 11.64 -10.43
N PRO A 75 -5.61 12.34 -10.54
CA PRO A 75 -6.68 12.25 -9.56
C PRO A 75 -7.18 10.81 -9.55
N VAL A 76 -6.93 10.07 -8.48
CA VAL A 76 -7.23 8.64 -8.48
C VAL A 76 -8.74 8.41 -8.57
N GLY A 77 -9.14 7.54 -9.50
CA GLY A 77 -10.53 7.12 -9.71
C GLY A 77 -11.22 7.73 -10.93
N ASP A 78 -10.56 8.62 -11.66
CA ASP A 78 -11.01 9.09 -12.98
C ASP A 78 -9.84 9.13 -13.98
N PRO A 79 -9.64 8.06 -14.78
CA PRO A 79 -8.54 8.00 -15.75
C PRO A 79 -8.68 9.01 -16.89
N ALA A 80 -9.89 9.55 -17.14
CA ALA A 80 -10.07 10.63 -18.12
C ALA A 80 -9.47 11.97 -17.64
N SER A 81 -9.17 12.07 -16.34
CA SER A 81 -8.63 13.27 -15.69
C SER A 81 -7.10 13.21 -15.47
N GLN A 82 -6.39 12.28 -16.12
CA GLN A 82 -4.93 12.21 -16.06
C GLN A 82 -4.27 13.38 -16.82
N VAL A 83 -3.33 14.05 -16.16
CA VAL A 83 -2.53 15.12 -16.76
C VAL A 83 -1.14 14.59 -17.02
N ARG A 84 -0.77 14.47 -18.29
CA ARG A 84 0.61 14.20 -18.70
C ARG A 84 1.43 15.49 -18.60
N VAL A 85 2.63 15.37 -18.06
CA VAL A 85 3.53 16.50 -17.82
C VAL A 85 4.89 16.25 -18.43
N ALA A 86 5.47 17.29 -19.02
CA ALA A 86 6.81 17.26 -19.58
C ALA A 86 7.90 17.09 -18.49
N ALA A 87 9.06 16.60 -18.92
CA ALA A 87 10.25 16.54 -18.10
C ALA A 87 10.66 17.92 -17.55
N GLY A 88 11.24 17.95 -16.36
CA GLY A 88 11.74 19.15 -15.70
C GLY A 88 10.68 20.03 -15.04
N ALA A 89 9.39 19.69 -15.17
CA ALA A 89 8.31 20.40 -14.49
C ALA A 89 8.42 20.27 -12.97
N ARG A 90 8.11 21.36 -12.25
CA ARG A 90 8.13 21.40 -10.78
C ARG A 90 6.71 21.55 -10.28
N TRP A 91 6.28 20.57 -9.51
CA TRP A 91 4.95 20.54 -8.91
C TRP A 91 5.03 20.82 -7.43
N THR A 92 4.10 21.61 -6.93
CA THR A 92 3.88 21.79 -5.49
C THR A 92 2.60 21.08 -5.10
N ILE A 93 2.69 20.18 -4.12
CA ILE A 93 1.55 19.47 -3.56
C ILE A 93 1.20 20.09 -2.21
N THR A 94 -0.07 20.40 -2.01
CA THR A 94 -0.65 20.98 -0.80
C THR A 94 -1.98 20.31 -0.49
N LEU A 95 -2.55 20.59 0.68
CA LEU A 95 -3.88 20.14 1.07
C LEU A 95 -4.82 21.34 1.22
N ASP A 96 -6.06 21.15 0.81
CA ASP A 96 -7.19 22.05 1.06
C ASP A 96 -8.32 21.30 1.78
N GLY A 97 -9.01 21.94 2.72
CA GLY A 97 -10.12 21.34 3.46
C GLY A 97 -9.80 20.08 4.27
N ALA A 98 -8.55 19.87 4.70
CA ALA A 98 -8.12 18.64 5.38
C ALA A 98 -8.78 18.44 6.76
N HIS A 99 -9.38 17.27 6.97
CA HIS A 99 -9.94 16.84 8.25
C HIS A 99 -9.24 15.58 8.80
N ALA A 100 -9.17 15.49 10.12
CA ALA A 100 -8.54 14.36 10.78
C ALA A 100 -9.43 13.12 10.63
N GLY A 101 -8.80 11.94 10.66
CA GLY A 101 -9.53 10.70 10.87
C GLY A 101 -10.07 10.62 12.30
N LYS A 102 -11.02 9.72 12.52
CA LYS A 102 -11.45 9.30 13.86
C LYS A 102 -11.06 7.85 14.02
N ALA A 103 -10.47 7.51 15.17
CA ALA A 103 -10.17 6.15 15.54
C ALA A 103 -10.58 5.92 16.99
N ARG A 104 -10.83 4.66 17.31
CA ARG A 104 -10.93 4.16 18.68
C ARG A 104 -9.70 3.33 18.96
N SER A 105 -9.04 3.57 20.08
CA SER A 105 -7.82 2.87 20.46
C SER A 105 -8.14 1.79 21.48
N TRP A 106 -7.51 0.64 21.35
CA TRP A 106 -7.73 -0.53 22.19
C TRP A 106 -6.39 -1.01 22.75
N VAL A 107 -6.42 -1.65 23.93
CA VAL A 107 -5.25 -2.29 24.51
C VAL A 107 -5.16 -3.71 23.99
N ALA A 108 -4.11 -4.04 23.24
CA ALA A 108 -3.83 -5.41 22.81
C ALA A 108 -3.54 -6.29 24.02
N ALA A 109 -4.36 -7.30 24.21
CA ALA A 109 -4.17 -8.30 25.24
C ALA A 109 -3.22 -9.40 24.77
N GLU A 110 -3.57 -10.07 23.68
CA GLU A 110 -2.81 -11.18 23.10
C GLU A 110 -2.90 -11.16 21.58
N ARG A 111 -1.93 -11.79 20.91
CA ARG A 111 -1.86 -11.93 19.46
C ARG A 111 -1.52 -13.36 19.09
N PHE A 112 -2.27 -13.91 18.13
CA PHE A 112 -2.14 -15.29 17.65
C PHE A 112 -1.97 -15.31 16.13
N SER A 113 -1.49 -16.43 15.60
CA SER A 113 -1.72 -16.74 14.17
C SER A 113 -3.23 -16.89 13.93
N ALA A 114 -3.73 -16.40 12.80
CA ALA A 114 -5.13 -16.60 12.43
C ALA A 114 -5.49 -18.07 12.18
N SER A 115 -4.49 -18.92 11.87
CA SER A 115 -4.68 -20.37 11.76
C SER A 115 -5.03 -21.04 13.09
N ASP A 116 -4.68 -20.43 14.23
CA ASP A 116 -4.85 -21.01 15.57
C ASP A 116 -6.23 -20.71 16.15
N VAL A 117 -7.30 -21.04 15.41
CA VAL A 117 -8.70 -20.71 15.74
C VAL A 117 -9.09 -21.12 17.16
N ALA A 118 -8.65 -22.30 17.61
CA ALA A 118 -8.93 -22.80 18.95
C ALA A 118 -8.29 -21.93 20.05
N ARG A 119 -7.05 -21.44 19.83
CA ARG A 119 -6.37 -20.56 20.79
C ARG A 119 -6.98 -19.17 20.81
N VAL A 120 -7.39 -18.65 19.66
CA VAL A 120 -8.10 -17.37 19.54
C VAL A 120 -9.41 -17.41 20.34
N ALA A 121 -10.23 -18.45 20.13
CA ALA A 121 -11.49 -18.63 20.84
C ALA A 121 -11.26 -18.77 22.36
N ALA A 122 -10.33 -19.62 22.78
CA ALA A 122 -10.00 -19.81 24.20
C ALA A 122 -9.48 -18.53 24.86
N ALA A 123 -8.69 -17.71 24.14
CA ALA A 123 -8.22 -16.43 24.64
C ALA A 123 -9.36 -15.42 24.79
N ARG A 124 -10.23 -15.29 23.78
CA ARG A 124 -11.41 -14.43 23.85
C ARG A 124 -12.28 -14.77 25.06
N ASP A 125 -12.58 -16.06 25.25
CA ASP A 125 -13.43 -16.51 26.34
C ASP A 125 -12.76 -16.33 27.71
N ARG A 126 -11.42 -16.52 27.80
CA ARG A 126 -10.63 -16.21 29.01
C ARG A 126 -10.69 -14.73 29.36
N TRP A 127 -10.46 -13.82 28.41
CA TRP A 127 -10.53 -12.38 28.65
C TRP A 127 -11.95 -11.92 29.03
N ALA A 128 -12.98 -12.50 28.41
CA ALA A 128 -14.36 -12.27 28.81
C ALA A 128 -14.64 -12.75 30.24
N GLY A 129 -14.15 -13.94 30.62
CA GLY A 129 -14.26 -14.48 31.97
C GLY A 129 -13.56 -13.64 33.05
N MET A 130 -12.56 -12.83 32.67
CA MET A 130 -11.92 -11.85 33.55
C MET A 130 -12.67 -10.51 33.63
N GLY A 131 -13.83 -10.38 32.99
CA GLY A 131 -14.69 -9.20 33.04
C GLY A 131 -14.44 -8.17 31.93
N PHE A 132 -13.57 -8.45 30.96
CA PHE A 132 -13.36 -7.56 29.82
C PHE A 132 -14.40 -7.81 28.73
N THR A 133 -14.61 -6.82 27.86
CA THR A 133 -15.36 -7.00 26.59
C THR A 133 -14.35 -7.09 25.44
N PRO A 134 -13.91 -8.29 25.04
CA PRO A 134 -12.87 -8.45 24.03
C PRO A 134 -13.38 -8.06 22.63
N HIS A 135 -12.53 -7.36 21.89
CA HIS A 135 -12.72 -7.04 20.48
C HIS A 135 -11.63 -7.73 19.65
N VAL A 136 -11.99 -8.28 18.50
CA VAL A 136 -11.09 -9.11 17.68
C VAL A 136 -10.60 -8.30 16.48
N PHE A 137 -9.28 -8.24 16.32
CA PHE A 137 -8.61 -7.55 15.23
C PHE A 137 -7.82 -8.55 14.37
N GLU A 138 -8.28 -8.87 13.15
CA GLU A 138 -7.51 -9.61 12.15
C GLU A 138 -6.64 -8.72 11.25
N ALA A 139 -5.33 -8.96 11.17
CA ALA A 139 -4.44 -8.22 10.27
C ALA A 139 -3.52 -9.19 9.53
N GLY A 140 -3.17 -8.91 8.28
CA GLY A 140 -2.30 -9.78 7.47
C GLY A 140 -3.00 -10.33 6.23
N ALA A 141 -2.26 -11.08 5.42
CA ALA A 141 -2.74 -11.58 4.14
C ALA A 141 -2.51 -13.08 3.99
N VAL A 142 -3.30 -13.69 3.10
CA VAL A 142 -3.00 -15.02 2.56
C VAL A 142 -2.51 -14.84 1.12
N LEU A 143 -1.31 -15.33 0.83
CA LEU A 143 -0.65 -15.16 -0.46
C LEU A 143 -0.32 -16.52 -1.06
N GLY A 144 -0.70 -16.71 -2.32
CA GLY A 144 -0.22 -17.83 -3.14
C GLY A 144 0.98 -17.38 -3.96
N LEU A 145 2.15 -17.97 -3.73
CA LEU A 145 3.37 -17.71 -4.50
C LEU A 145 4.00 -19.02 -4.94
N GLY A 146 4.08 -19.25 -6.25
CA GLY A 146 4.71 -20.47 -6.81
C GLY A 146 4.05 -21.78 -6.34
N GLY A 147 2.74 -21.77 -6.06
CA GLY A 147 2.02 -22.93 -5.52
C GLY A 147 2.10 -23.12 -4.00
N HIS A 148 2.84 -22.26 -3.30
CA HIS A 148 2.90 -22.25 -1.83
C HIS A 148 1.97 -21.19 -1.25
N LEU A 149 1.29 -21.54 -0.16
CA LEU A 149 0.46 -20.63 0.61
C LEU A 149 1.28 -20.02 1.75
N ILE A 150 1.36 -18.70 1.79
CA ILE A 150 1.93 -17.94 2.90
C ILE A 150 0.76 -17.26 3.62
N ASP A 151 0.53 -17.61 4.87
CA ASP A 151 -0.48 -16.99 5.72
C ASP A 151 0.22 -16.12 6.77
N SER A 152 0.22 -14.80 6.57
CA SER A 152 0.78 -13.83 7.52
C SER A 152 -0.29 -13.27 8.48
N ARG A 153 -1.51 -13.80 8.42
CA ARG A 153 -2.62 -13.29 9.23
C ARG A 153 -2.39 -13.53 10.70
N THR A 154 -2.66 -12.49 11.47
CA THR A 154 -2.64 -12.47 12.91
C THR A 154 -3.98 -12.03 13.44
N VAL A 155 -4.36 -12.56 14.60
CA VAL A 155 -5.55 -12.14 15.34
C VAL A 155 -5.09 -11.52 16.65
N THR A 156 -5.38 -10.25 16.84
CA THR A 156 -5.13 -9.53 18.10
C THR A 156 -6.44 -9.40 18.88
N ILE A 157 -6.43 -9.81 20.13
CA ILE A 157 -7.53 -9.57 21.07
C ILE A 157 -7.28 -8.22 21.72
N GLY A 158 -8.12 -7.23 21.45
CA GLY A 158 -8.11 -5.95 22.15
C GLY A 158 -9.11 -5.92 23.30
N VAL A 159 -8.77 -5.20 24.36
CA VAL A 159 -9.61 -4.93 25.52
C VAL A 159 -9.61 -3.44 25.82
N GLU A 160 -10.58 -2.98 26.62
CA GLU A 160 -10.66 -1.60 27.12
C GLU A 160 -10.56 -0.53 26.00
N PRO A 161 -11.67 -0.23 25.31
CA PRO A 161 -11.67 0.80 24.29
C PRO A 161 -11.44 2.19 24.92
N SER A 162 -10.70 3.01 24.21
CA SER A 162 -10.31 4.35 24.61
C SER A 162 -10.49 5.33 23.44
N PRO A 163 -10.90 6.59 23.72
CA PRO A 163 -11.10 7.58 22.68
C PRO A 163 -9.79 8.12 22.09
N THR A 164 -8.64 7.87 22.74
CA THR A 164 -7.33 8.34 22.27
C THR A 164 -6.25 7.28 22.48
N ARG A 165 -5.25 7.29 21.60
CA ARG A 165 -4.07 6.41 21.69
C ARG A 165 -3.29 6.59 22.99
N ALA A 166 -3.18 7.82 23.48
CA ALA A 166 -2.51 8.13 24.74
C ALA A 166 -3.25 7.55 25.96
N ALA A 167 -4.59 7.63 25.97
CA ALA A 167 -5.40 7.01 27.02
C ALA A 167 -5.28 5.49 27.01
N ALA A 168 -5.37 4.86 25.83
CA ALA A 168 -5.16 3.43 25.66
C ALA A 168 -3.75 2.99 26.11
N ALA A 169 -2.71 3.76 25.78
CA ALA A 169 -1.35 3.45 26.21
C ALA A 169 -1.21 3.44 27.74
N LYS A 170 -1.73 4.47 28.41
CA LYS A 170 -1.73 4.55 29.88
C LYS A 170 -2.53 3.41 30.52
N GLN A 171 -3.67 3.04 29.94
CA GLN A 171 -4.45 1.88 30.39
C GLN A 171 -3.67 0.57 30.21
N GLY A 172 -3.03 0.39 29.05
CA GLY A 172 -2.18 -0.77 28.76
C GLY A 172 -1.03 -0.93 29.74
N GLU A 173 -0.33 0.16 30.09
CA GLU A 173 0.71 0.16 31.12
C GLU A 173 0.16 -0.28 32.48
N ALA A 174 -0.99 0.26 32.90
CA ALA A 174 -1.62 -0.09 34.17
C ALA A 174 -2.09 -1.56 34.22
N LEU A 175 -2.60 -2.09 33.10
CA LEU A 175 -3.03 -3.49 33.00
C LEU A 175 -1.83 -4.45 32.99
N ARG A 176 -0.76 -4.13 32.25
CA ARG A 176 0.48 -4.94 32.21
C ARG A 176 1.16 -5.06 33.57
N ALA A 177 0.97 -4.09 34.45
CA ALA A 177 1.48 -4.17 35.83
C ALA A 177 0.78 -5.24 36.68
N ARG A 178 -0.37 -5.77 36.24
CA ARG A 178 -1.22 -6.69 37.00
C ARG A 178 -1.52 -8.00 36.26
N LEU A 179 -1.51 -7.96 34.93
CA LEU A 179 -1.90 -9.06 34.06
C LEU A 179 -0.77 -9.35 33.05
N SER A 180 -0.59 -10.63 32.72
CA SER A 180 0.32 -11.04 31.65
C SER A 180 -0.34 -10.82 30.29
N MET A 181 0.05 -9.74 29.61
CA MET A 181 -0.51 -9.32 28.31
C MET A 181 0.47 -8.45 27.52
N LEU A 182 0.18 -8.20 26.23
CA LEU A 182 1.00 -7.36 25.35
C LEU A 182 0.99 -5.88 25.78
N GLY A 183 -0.22 -5.33 26.00
CA GLY A 183 -0.50 -3.92 26.34
C GLY A 183 -0.08 -2.89 25.30
N GLU A 184 0.16 -3.31 24.06
CA GLU A 184 0.34 -2.41 22.91
C GLU A 184 -0.99 -1.74 22.53
N VAL A 185 -0.95 -0.61 21.82
CA VAL A 185 -2.17 0.05 21.35
C VAL A 185 -2.49 -0.34 19.91
N VAL A 186 -3.71 -0.83 19.70
CA VAL A 186 -4.29 -1.13 18.39
C VAL A 186 -5.38 -0.10 18.09
N ASP A 187 -5.34 0.48 16.89
CA ASP A 187 -6.33 1.47 16.47
C ASP A 187 -7.37 0.85 15.55
N GLU A 188 -8.64 1.08 15.88
CA GLU A 188 -9.82 0.80 15.07
C GLU A 188 -10.21 2.09 14.33
N PRO A 189 -9.98 2.18 13.00
CA PRO A 189 -10.38 3.36 12.25
C PRO A 189 -11.91 3.45 12.16
N LEU A 190 -12.48 4.55 12.67
CA LEU A 190 -13.92 4.86 12.60
C LEU A 190 -14.23 5.78 11.42
N MET A 191 -13.30 6.65 11.06
CA MET A 191 -13.38 7.58 9.94
C MET A 191 -11.97 7.85 9.43
N ARG A 192 -11.77 7.79 8.10
CA ARG A 192 -10.45 8.07 7.52
C ARG A 192 -10.18 9.58 7.50
N PRO A 193 -8.91 10.01 7.56
CA PRO A 193 -8.57 11.38 7.22
C PRO A 193 -8.93 11.65 5.75
N GLY A 194 -9.23 12.91 5.44
CA GLY A 194 -9.67 13.28 4.10
C GLY A 194 -9.56 14.78 3.84
N GLY A 195 -9.76 15.17 2.59
CA GLY A 195 -9.59 16.54 2.10
C GLY A 195 -9.31 16.56 0.61
N VAL A 196 -8.88 17.72 0.08
CA VAL A 196 -8.49 17.87 -1.32
C VAL A 196 -6.97 17.99 -1.39
N VAL A 197 -6.34 17.09 -2.13
CA VAL A 197 -4.94 17.17 -2.52
C VAL A 197 -4.84 18.05 -3.76
N VAL A 198 -4.09 19.14 -3.65
CA VAL A 198 -3.92 20.14 -4.72
C VAL A 198 -2.49 20.03 -5.26
N ALA A 199 -2.36 19.74 -6.55
CA ALA A 199 -1.09 19.76 -7.27
C ALA A 199 -1.05 20.94 -8.24
N ARG A 200 -0.10 21.85 -8.05
CA ARG A 200 0.10 23.03 -8.90
C ARG A 200 1.45 22.98 -9.60
N GLU A 201 1.45 23.14 -10.92
CA GLU A 201 2.68 23.26 -11.71
C GLU A 201 3.20 24.70 -11.71
N ALA A 202 4.50 24.88 -11.51
CA ALA A 202 5.09 26.18 -11.23
C ALA A 202 5.12 27.17 -12.41
N ARG A 203 5.17 26.71 -13.67
CA ARG A 203 5.35 27.57 -14.85
C ARG A 203 4.04 27.89 -15.56
N SER A 204 3.25 26.86 -15.84
CA SER A 204 1.95 26.91 -16.53
C SER A 204 0.82 27.33 -15.61
N GLY A 205 0.97 27.15 -14.29
CA GLY A 205 -0.09 27.40 -13.32
C GLY A 205 -1.22 26.37 -13.34
N VAL A 206 -1.08 25.28 -14.11
CA VAL A 206 -2.04 24.17 -14.13
C VAL A 206 -2.21 23.62 -12.72
N GLU A 207 -3.48 23.43 -12.32
CA GLU A 207 -3.85 22.80 -11.07
C GLU A 207 -4.63 21.51 -11.31
N VAL A 208 -4.27 20.50 -10.53
CA VAL A 208 -4.97 19.23 -10.46
C VAL A 208 -5.49 19.07 -9.03
N LEU A 209 -6.81 18.92 -8.90
CA LEU A 209 -7.50 18.73 -7.64
C LEU A 209 -7.92 17.27 -7.52
N ALA A 210 -7.51 16.60 -6.45
CA ALA A 210 -7.87 15.22 -6.18
C ALA A 210 -8.42 15.08 -4.78
N SER A 211 -9.61 14.50 -4.64
CA SER A 211 -10.18 14.24 -3.33
C SER A 211 -9.47 13.04 -2.68
N ASP A 212 -8.95 13.23 -1.47
CA ASP A 212 -8.21 12.30 -0.59
C ASP A 212 -6.90 11.69 -1.11
N LEU A 213 -6.78 11.45 -2.42
CA LEU A 213 -5.68 10.70 -3.02
C LEU A 213 -5.32 11.24 -4.40
N LEU A 214 -4.07 11.71 -4.53
CA LEU A 214 -3.44 12.02 -5.80
C LEU A 214 -2.29 11.05 -6.05
N ALA A 215 -2.17 10.54 -7.27
CA ALA A 215 -1.04 9.73 -7.69
C ALA A 215 -0.15 10.49 -8.68
N MET A 216 1.16 10.30 -8.56
CA MET A 216 2.14 10.72 -9.56
C MET A 216 3.05 9.57 -9.90
N ARG A 217 3.35 9.38 -11.18
CA ARG A 217 4.23 8.30 -11.68
C ARG A 217 4.95 8.73 -12.95
N ILE A 218 6.07 8.08 -13.28
CA ILE A 218 6.65 8.22 -14.62
C ILE A 218 5.65 7.70 -15.65
N ALA A 219 5.58 8.36 -16.81
CA ALA A 219 4.66 7.94 -17.85
C ALA A 219 5.08 6.61 -18.50
N ASP A 220 4.11 5.76 -18.86
CA ASP A 220 4.34 4.38 -19.28
C ASP A 220 5.14 4.24 -20.60
N ASP A 221 5.13 5.28 -21.43
CA ASP A 221 5.85 5.36 -22.70
C ASP A 221 7.31 5.84 -22.55
N VAL A 222 7.74 6.17 -21.33
CA VAL A 222 9.14 6.53 -21.06
C VAL A 222 9.99 5.26 -21.10
N PRO A 223 10.95 5.16 -22.04
CA PRO A 223 11.73 3.92 -22.23
C PRO A 223 12.79 3.71 -21.16
N ASN A 224 13.06 4.70 -20.32
CA ASN A 224 14.07 4.61 -19.26
C ASN A 224 13.44 4.03 -17.97
N PRO A 225 13.72 2.77 -17.61
CA PRO A 225 13.20 2.15 -16.38
C PRO A 225 13.79 2.77 -15.10
N ASP A 226 14.92 3.48 -15.20
CA ASP A 226 15.58 4.14 -14.07
C ASP A 226 15.07 5.56 -13.82
N ALA A 227 14.08 6.03 -14.59
CA ALA A 227 13.45 7.31 -14.37
C ALA A 227 12.78 7.37 -12.98
N THR A 228 12.91 8.51 -12.29
CA THR A 228 12.44 8.68 -10.92
C THR A 228 11.67 9.97 -10.70
N LEU A 229 10.79 9.94 -9.70
CA LEU A 229 10.20 11.13 -9.10
C LEU A 229 11.07 11.61 -7.94
N ALA A 230 11.46 12.88 -7.96
CA ALA A 230 12.26 13.51 -6.93
C ALA A 230 11.37 14.31 -5.97
N LEU A 231 11.44 13.99 -4.68
CA LEU A 231 10.90 14.81 -3.59
C LEU A 231 11.97 15.82 -3.17
N VAL A 232 11.72 17.09 -3.43
CA VAL A 232 12.72 18.16 -3.38
C VAL A 232 12.74 18.87 -2.03
N ASP A 233 13.95 19.11 -1.50
CA ASP A 233 14.21 19.93 -0.30
C ASP A 233 13.42 19.51 0.96
N VAL A 234 13.31 18.19 1.18
CA VAL A 234 12.53 17.63 2.28
C VAL A 234 13.42 17.44 3.52
N LYS A 235 12.92 17.80 4.70
CA LYS A 235 13.59 17.52 5.98
C LYS A 235 13.25 16.10 6.45
N TRP A 236 14.19 15.19 6.29
CA TRP A 236 14.08 13.79 6.68
C TRP A 236 14.48 13.59 8.15
N PRO A 237 13.69 12.87 8.95
CA PRO A 237 14.12 12.43 10.27
C PRO A 237 15.45 11.68 10.18
N ARG A 238 16.41 11.99 11.05
CA ARG A 238 17.74 11.35 11.14
C ARG A 238 18.69 11.52 9.94
N HIS A 239 18.25 12.14 8.83
CA HIS A 239 19.08 12.34 7.62
C HIS A 239 19.18 13.81 7.17
N GLY A 240 18.55 14.74 7.88
CA GLY A 240 18.63 16.16 7.54
C GLY A 240 17.81 16.53 6.31
N ARG A 241 18.13 17.68 5.71
CA ARG A 241 17.38 18.22 4.56
C ARG A 241 18.04 17.80 3.25
N GLY A 242 17.23 17.36 2.28
CA GLY A 242 17.74 16.97 0.97
C GLY A 242 16.68 16.45 0.02
N THR A 243 17.09 16.22 -1.21
CA THR A 243 16.25 15.65 -2.28
C THR A 243 16.41 14.13 -2.33
N ARG A 244 15.31 13.40 -2.48
CA ARG A 244 15.31 11.94 -2.63
C ARG A 244 14.52 11.52 -3.87
N HIS A 245 14.98 10.45 -4.50
CA HIS A 245 14.44 9.93 -5.75
C HIS A 245 13.71 8.61 -5.52
N TYR A 246 12.55 8.45 -6.13
CA TYR A 246 11.67 7.30 -5.96
C TYR A 246 11.26 6.73 -7.32
N ARG A 247 11.32 5.41 -7.43
CA ARG A 247 10.73 4.65 -8.54
C ARG A 247 9.28 4.29 -8.20
N GLY A 248 8.53 3.83 -9.19
CA GLY A 248 7.12 3.47 -9.03
C GLY A 248 6.23 4.71 -8.95
N GLU A 249 5.21 4.64 -8.11
CA GLU A 249 4.17 5.65 -7.96
C GLU A 249 4.27 6.33 -6.58
N LEU A 250 4.16 7.65 -6.55
CA LEU A 250 4.03 8.44 -5.34
C LEU A 250 2.56 8.79 -5.14
N LEU A 251 2.04 8.43 -3.97
CA LEU A 251 0.68 8.68 -3.53
C LEU A 251 0.71 9.77 -2.48
N PHE A 252 -0.13 10.78 -2.68
CA PHE A 252 -0.25 11.94 -1.80
C PHE A 252 -1.63 11.92 -1.16
N LEU A 253 -1.65 11.94 0.17
CA LEU A 253 -2.82 11.66 1.01
C LEU A 253 -2.93 12.70 2.12
N VAL A 254 -4.10 12.75 2.75
CA VAL A 254 -4.25 13.38 4.06
C VAL A 254 -3.87 12.39 5.15
N GLY A 255 -2.91 12.75 5.99
CA GLY A 255 -2.51 12.00 7.18
C GLY A 255 -3.45 12.24 8.37
N PRO A 256 -3.38 11.41 9.42
CA PRO A 256 -4.23 11.53 10.61
C PRO A 256 -4.06 12.86 11.36
N ASP A 257 -2.93 13.54 11.17
CA ASP A 257 -2.61 14.86 11.74
C ASP A 257 -3.12 16.04 10.88
N ARG A 258 -3.91 15.76 9.83
CA ARG A 258 -4.39 16.74 8.82
C ARG A 258 -3.29 17.32 7.95
N LYS A 259 -2.14 16.67 7.89
CA LYS A 259 -1.01 17.08 7.07
C LYS A 259 -0.79 16.10 5.93
N LEU A 260 -0.02 16.54 4.94
CA LEU A 260 0.30 15.73 3.77
C LEU A 260 1.13 14.51 4.20
N LEU A 261 0.67 13.36 3.72
CA LEU A 261 1.30 12.06 3.84
C LEU A 261 1.68 11.59 2.43
N VAL A 262 2.92 11.15 2.29
CA VAL A 262 3.46 10.62 1.03
C VAL A 262 3.77 9.15 1.22
N VAL A 263 3.21 8.33 0.34
CA VAL A 263 3.40 6.89 0.29
C VAL A 263 3.98 6.53 -1.08
N ASN A 264 4.93 5.62 -1.13
CA ASN A 264 5.45 5.09 -2.39
C ASN A 264 4.87 3.69 -2.62
N SER A 265 4.17 3.52 -3.74
CA SER A 265 3.72 2.22 -4.25
C SER A 265 4.70 1.75 -5.32
N VAL A 266 5.38 0.65 -5.07
CA VAL A 266 6.52 0.21 -5.87
C VAL A 266 6.58 -1.32 -5.93
N PRO A 267 6.99 -1.93 -7.05
CA PRO A 267 7.19 -3.38 -7.11
C PRO A 267 8.19 -3.85 -6.06
N ALA A 268 7.95 -5.02 -5.48
CA ALA A 268 8.73 -5.57 -4.39
C ALA A 268 10.23 -5.64 -4.70
N GLU A 269 10.60 -6.09 -5.90
CA GLU A 269 12.00 -6.19 -6.31
C GLU A 269 12.66 -4.81 -6.46
N THR A 270 11.95 -3.85 -7.06
CA THR A 270 12.42 -2.46 -7.16
C THR A 270 12.59 -1.81 -5.79
N LEU A 271 11.75 -2.15 -4.81
CA LEU A 271 11.94 -1.70 -3.43
C LEU A 271 13.22 -2.30 -2.82
N LEU A 272 13.45 -3.60 -3.02
CA LEU A 272 14.64 -4.30 -2.51
C LEU A 272 15.93 -3.74 -3.11
N GLU A 273 15.93 -3.35 -4.39
CA GLU A 273 17.05 -2.67 -5.04
C GLU A 273 17.44 -1.36 -4.34
N GLY A 274 16.49 -0.67 -3.70
CA GLY A 274 16.77 0.54 -2.90
C GLY A 274 17.16 0.24 -1.45
N VAL A 275 16.58 -0.81 -0.87
CA VAL A 275 16.79 -1.18 0.55
C VAL A 275 18.11 -1.89 0.76
N VAL A 276 18.41 -2.92 -0.03
CA VAL A 276 19.59 -3.79 0.18
C VAL A 276 20.90 -3.00 0.20
N PRO A 277 21.18 -2.06 -0.73
CA PRO A 277 22.41 -1.26 -0.68
C PRO A 277 22.52 -0.35 0.56
N SER A 278 21.41 -0.09 1.24
CA SER A 278 21.40 0.70 2.48
C SER A 278 21.71 -0.14 3.73
N GLU A 279 21.64 -1.48 3.63
CA GLU A 279 21.81 -2.42 4.74
C GLU A 279 23.17 -3.15 4.72
N ILE A 280 23.81 -3.25 3.55
CA ILE A 280 25.11 -3.90 3.39
C ILE A 280 26.02 -3.10 2.46
N PHE A 281 27.31 -3.07 2.75
CA PHE A 281 28.27 -2.36 1.91
C PHE A 281 28.39 -3.01 0.52
N PRO A 282 28.46 -2.21 -0.57
CA PRO A 282 28.57 -2.75 -1.93
C PRO A 282 29.82 -3.60 -2.19
N ASN A 283 30.87 -3.45 -1.38
CA ASN A 283 32.12 -4.20 -1.48
C ASN A 283 32.14 -5.48 -0.63
N ALA A 284 31.02 -5.86 0.00
CA ALA A 284 30.90 -7.12 0.72
C ALA A 284 31.09 -8.33 -0.24
N PRO A 285 31.50 -9.50 0.28
CA PRO A 285 31.60 -10.72 -0.53
C PRO A 285 30.30 -11.01 -1.29
N ALA A 286 30.41 -11.53 -2.51
CA ALA A 286 29.26 -11.77 -3.38
C ALA A 286 28.22 -12.71 -2.73
N GLU A 287 28.68 -13.69 -1.94
CA GLU A 287 27.87 -14.60 -1.16
C GLU A 287 27.07 -13.86 -0.08
N ALA A 288 27.67 -12.87 0.58
CA ALA A 288 26.99 -12.05 1.58
C ALA A 288 25.92 -11.15 0.95
N LEU A 289 26.22 -10.55 -0.21
CA LEU A 289 25.24 -9.75 -0.97
C LEU A 289 24.04 -10.60 -1.40
N LYS A 290 24.29 -11.82 -1.90
CA LYS A 290 23.23 -12.79 -2.27
C LYS A 290 22.40 -13.19 -1.05
N ALA A 291 23.05 -13.52 0.06
CA ALA A 291 22.37 -13.89 1.29
C ALA A 291 21.50 -12.75 1.83
N GLN A 292 22.00 -11.51 1.81
CA GLN A 292 21.23 -10.33 2.22
C GLN A 292 20.01 -10.11 1.32
N ALA A 293 20.16 -10.23 0.00
CA ALA A 293 19.04 -10.09 -0.92
C ALA A 293 17.93 -11.13 -0.65
N VAL A 294 18.31 -12.39 -0.42
CA VAL A 294 17.35 -13.46 -0.07
C VAL A 294 16.69 -13.18 1.29
N ALA A 295 17.47 -12.78 2.29
CA ALA A 295 16.95 -12.45 3.63
C ALA A 295 15.99 -11.25 3.60
N ALA A 296 16.36 -10.18 2.89
CA ALA A 296 15.53 -8.99 2.72
C ALA A 296 14.22 -9.30 2.00
N ARG A 297 14.25 -10.13 0.94
CA ARG A 297 13.05 -10.61 0.26
C ARG A 297 12.16 -11.43 1.20
N GLY A 298 12.72 -12.38 1.95
CA GLY A 298 11.99 -13.17 2.93
C GLY A 298 11.33 -12.31 4.01
N GLN A 299 12.05 -11.32 4.52
CA GLN A 299 11.53 -10.37 5.50
C GLN A 299 10.42 -9.50 4.93
N LEU A 300 10.56 -9.02 3.69
CA LEU A 300 9.53 -8.24 3.00
C LEU A 300 8.24 -9.06 2.90
N LEU A 301 8.33 -10.28 2.37
CA LEU A 301 7.18 -11.19 2.20
C LEU A 301 6.53 -11.58 3.52
N ALA A 302 7.33 -11.84 4.57
CA ALA A 302 6.81 -12.16 5.91
C ALA A 302 6.01 -11.03 6.56
N LYS A 303 6.26 -9.77 6.14
CA LYS A 303 5.58 -8.58 6.65
C LYS A 303 4.46 -8.09 5.73
N VAL A 304 4.24 -8.72 4.57
CA VAL A 304 3.15 -8.34 3.67
C VAL A 304 1.81 -8.51 4.38
N GLY A 305 0.95 -7.51 4.25
CA GLY A 305 -0.37 -7.45 4.86
C GLY A 305 -0.35 -7.08 6.35
N VAL A 306 0.81 -7.04 7.01
CA VAL A 306 0.93 -6.65 8.42
C VAL A 306 1.14 -5.14 8.51
N ARG A 307 0.03 -4.38 8.57
CA ARG A 307 0.04 -2.90 8.60
C ARG A 307 -0.67 -2.33 9.83
N HIS A 308 -0.40 -1.06 10.13
CA HIS A 308 -1.20 -0.30 11.09
C HIS A 308 -2.48 0.19 10.43
N ARG A 309 -3.65 -0.31 10.81
CA ARG A 309 -4.94 -0.02 10.12
C ARG A 309 -5.33 1.46 10.00
N GLY A 310 -4.81 2.30 10.89
CA GLY A 310 -5.04 3.75 10.86
C GLY A 310 -4.12 4.52 9.92
N GLU A 311 -3.09 3.87 9.36
CA GLU A 311 -2.09 4.49 8.51
C GLU A 311 -1.90 3.68 7.21
N PRO A 312 -1.89 4.35 6.04
CA PRO A 312 -1.70 3.71 4.72
C PRO A 312 -0.23 3.39 4.39
#